data_AF-A0AAX3M4Q2-F1
#
_entry.id   AF-A0AAX3M4Q2-F1
#
_cell.length_a   1.000
_cell.length_b   1.000
_cell.length_c   1.000
_cell.angle_alpha   90.00
_cell.angle_beta   90.00
_cell.angle_gamma   90.00
#
_symmetry.space_group_name_H-M   'P 1'
#
loop_
_entity.id
_entity.type
_entity.pdbx_description
1 polymer ?
#
loop_
_entity_poly.entity_id
_entity_poly.type
_entity_poly.pdbx_seq_one_letter_code
_entity_poly.pdbx_strand_id
1 'polypeptide(L)'
;MIYHAHQIIEKITTLLQKTTIYNQQHHMKWVRAPFFDQERFELSPYVQITDEGYVLQMYERNVQMLNKLTTDVDDVVYWILEDTIQLILHTDRLQRQQDSFHTTTDEISIAEQANQAFSEIGGIYEQWHHQHRRSTLETP
;
A
#
# COMPACT_ATOMS: atom_id res chain seq x y z
N MET A 1 20.13 -8.92 6.14
CA MET A 1 19.18 -9.39 7.18
C MET A 1 17.81 -9.41 6.54
N ILE A 2 17.15 -10.56 6.48
CA ILE A 2 15.78 -10.69 5.94
C ILE A 2 14.81 -10.32 7.07
N TYR A 3 13.86 -9.44 6.77
CA TYR A 3 12.78 -9.08 7.67
C TYR A 3 11.64 -10.08 7.51
N HIS A 4 11.07 -10.53 8.62
CA HIS A 4 9.86 -11.35 8.61
C HIS A 4 8.61 -10.46 8.50
N ALA A 5 7.49 -11.07 8.10
CA ALA A 5 6.23 -10.38 7.86
C ALA A 5 5.82 -9.43 9.00
N HIS A 6 5.92 -9.85 10.25
CA HIS A 6 5.57 -9.02 11.40
C HIS A 6 6.40 -7.74 11.51
N GLN A 7 7.68 -7.78 11.17
CA GLN A 7 8.57 -6.63 11.23
C GLN A 7 8.28 -5.65 10.08
N ILE A 8 7.91 -6.17 8.91
CA ILE A 8 7.49 -5.35 7.76
C ILE A 8 6.15 -4.69 8.05
N ILE A 9 5.19 -5.44 8.62
CA ILE A 9 3.89 -4.93 9.06
C ILE A 9 4.06 -3.84 10.11
N GLU A 10 4.93 -4.04 11.10
CA GLU A 10 5.23 -3.03 12.12
C GLU A 10 5.80 -1.77 11.48
N LYS A 11 6.79 -1.90 10.59
CA LYS A 11 7.34 -0.75 9.83
C LYS A 11 6.25 0.02 9.08
N ILE A 12 5.43 -0.66 8.28
CA ILE A 12 4.35 -0.02 7.52
C ILE A 12 3.35 0.66 8.46
N THR A 13 2.98 -0.01 9.56
CA THR A 13 2.06 0.53 10.56
C THR A 13 2.62 1.81 11.19
N THR A 14 3.90 1.83 11.56
CA THR A 14 4.56 3.02 12.11
C THR A 14 4.60 4.17 11.10
N LEU A 15 4.79 3.89 9.81
CA LEU A 15 4.74 4.92 8.76
C LEU A 15 3.31 5.47 8.62
N LEU A 16 2.31 4.59 8.53
CA LEU A 16 0.91 4.99 8.42
C LEU A 16 0.41 5.77 9.64
N GLN A 17 0.88 5.46 10.85
CA GLN A 17 0.56 6.20 12.08
C GLN A 17 1.03 7.66 12.08
N LYS A 18 1.98 8.03 11.19
CA LYS A 18 2.35 9.44 10.99
C LYS A 18 1.29 10.21 10.21
N THR A 19 0.42 9.50 9.50
CA THR A 19 -0.57 10.10 8.60
C THR A 19 -1.88 10.38 9.31
N THR A 20 -2.60 11.40 8.84
CA THR A 20 -3.94 11.73 9.33
C THR A 20 -5.03 10.77 8.86
N ILE A 21 -4.74 9.94 7.84
CA ILE A 21 -5.72 9.04 7.20
C ILE A 21 -5.78 7.64 7.84
N TYR A 22 -4.81 7.28 8.68
CA TYR A 22 -4.71 5.92 9.19
C TYR A 22 -5.48 5.71 10.49
N ASN A 23 -6.47 4.81 10.46
CA ASN A 23 -7.07 4.24 11.65
C ASN A 23 -6.70 2.76 11.77
N GLN A 24 -5.88 2.43 12.77
CA GLN A 24 -5.39 1.06 12.96
C GLN A 24 -6.50 0.01 13.12
N GLN A 25 -7.61 0.34 13.80
CA GLN A 25 -8.70 -0.61 14.02
C GLN A 25 -9.38 -1.00 12.69
N HIS A 26 -9.48 -0.06 11.75
CA HIS A 26 -10.16 -0.28 10.47
C HIS A 26 -9.22 -0.73 9.35
N HIS A 27 -7.97 -0.27 9.35
CA HIS A 27 -7.07 -0.35 8.19
C HIS A 27 -5.98 -1.42 8.33
N MET A 28 -5.73 -1.96 9.53
CA MET A 28 -4.69 -2.98 9.75
C MET A 28 -4.91 -4.25 8.90
N LYS A 29 -6.14 -4.56 8.51
CA LYS A 29 -6.44 -5.66 7.58
C LYS A 29 -5.70 -5.51 6.25
N TRP A 30 -5.59 -4.30 5.70
CA TRP A 30 -4.94 -4.03 4.42
C TRP A 30 -3.41 -4.14 4.52
N VAL A 31 -2.83 -3.76 5.66
CA VAL A 31 -1.39 -3.93 5.92
C VAL A 31 -1.00 -5.41 6.03
N ARG A 32 -1.90 -6.25 6.54
CA ARG A 32 -1.66 -7.68 6.78
C ARG A 32 -1.94 -8.56 5.58
N ALA A 33 -2.89 -8.15 4.73
CA ALA A 33 -3.36 -8.95 3.60
C ALA A 33 -2.22 -9.46 2.69
N PRO A 34 -1.18 -8.66 2.35
CA PRO A 34 -0.10 -9.11 1.46
C PRO A 34 0.67 -10.34 1.95
N PHE A 35 0.63 -10.66 3.25
CA PHE A 35 1.39 -11.76 3.84
C PHE A 35 0.54 -12.96 4.24
N PHE A 36 -0.74 -12.75 4.53
CA PHE A 36 -1.55 -13.74 5.25
C PHE A 36 -2.89 -14.05 4.59
N ASP A 37 -3.37 -13.22 3.66
CA ASP A 37 -4.69 -13.45 3.09
C ASP A 37 -4.66 -14.64 2.12
N GLN A 38 -5.64 -15.53 2.28
CA GLN A 38 -5.82 -16.67 1.37
C GLN A 38 -6.61 -16.24 0.13
N GLU A 39 -7.42 -15.19 0.24
CA GLU A 39 -8.14 -14.60 -0.88
C GLU A 39 -7.33 -13.43 -1.43
N ARG A 40 -6.79 -13.61 -2.64
CA ARG A 40 -5.98 -12.60 -3.31
C ARG A 40 -6.89 -11.52 -3.88
N PHE A 41 -6.68 -10.28 -3.47
CA PHE A 41 -7.30 -9.12 -4.13
C PHE A 41 -6.68 -8.90 -5.51
N GLU A 42 -7.51 -8.59 -6.51
CA GLU A 42 -7.02 -8.30 -7.85
C GLU A 42 -6.12 -7.07 -7.84
N LEU A 43 -4.96 -7.19 -8.51
CA LEU A 43 -3.97 -6.13 -8.67
C LEU A 43 -3.41 -5.56 -7.34
N SER A 44 -3.55 -6.30 -6.24
CA SER A 44 -2.96 -5.94 -4.94
C SER A 44 -1.63 -6.67 -4.68
N PRO A 45 -0.76 -6.10 -3.83
CA PRO A 45 0.48 -6.75 -3.41
C PRO A 45 0.26 -8.09 -2.71
N TYR A 46 1.04 -9.08 -3.10
CA TYR A 46 1.25 -10.33 -2.37
C TYR A 46 2.75 -10.57 -2.24
N VAL A 47 3.20 -10.94 -1.04
CA VAL A 47 4.63 -11.07 -0.74
C VAL A 47 4.92 -12.45 -0.18
N GLN A 48 5.73 -13.18 -0.92
CA GLN A 48 6.36 -14.41 -0.43
C GLN A 48 7.75 -14.09 0.08
N ILE A 49 7.98 -14.30 1.39
CA ILE A 49 9.29 -14.15 2.01
C ILE A 49 10.05 -15.47 1.86
N THR A 50 11.28 -15.39 1.39
CA THR A 50 12.18 -16.52 1.13
C THR A 50 13.55 -16.25 1.76
N ASP A 51 14.43 -17.26 1.78
CA ASP A 51 15.81 -17.08 2.23
C ASP A 51 16.63 -16.18 1.28
N GLU A 52 16.19 -16.04 0.02
CA GLU A 52 16.86 -15.25 -1.01
C GLU A 52 16.39 -13.79 -1.06
N GLY A 53 15.27 -13.47 -0.39
CA GLY A 53 14.64 -12.15 -0.45
C GLY A 53 13.12 -12.21 -0.45
N TYR A 54 12.50 -11.23 -1.09
CA TYR A 54 11.06 -11.05 -1.13
C TYR A 54 10.58 -11.18 -2.57
N VAL A 55 9.68 -12.13 -2.80
CA VAL A 55 9.03 -12.30 -4.09
C VAL A 55 7.74 -11.47 -4.09
N LEU A 56 7.77 -10.38 -4.86
CA LEU A 56 6.64 -9.50 -5.14
C LEU A 56 5.74 -10.16 -6.18
N GLN A 57 4.48 -10.38 -5.82
CA GLN A 57 3.50 -11.04 -6.69
C GLN A 57 2.21 -10.24 -6.78
N MET A 58 1.65 -10.20 -7.98
CA MET A 58 0.38 -9.53 -8.27
C MET A 58 -0.40 -10.39 -9.25
N TYR A 59 -1.72 -10.46 -9.08
CA TYR A 59 -2.60 -11.32 -9.86
C TYR A 59 -3.81 -10.54 -10.41
N GLU A 60 -4.25 -10.89 -11.60
CA GLU A 60 -5.49 -10.40 -12.20
C GLU A 60 -6.29 -11.61 -12.68
N ARG A 61 -7.54 -11.79 -12.20
CA ARG A 61 -8.38 -12.95 -12.57
C ARG A 61 -7.67 -14.31 -12.44
N ASN A 62 -6.90 -14.48 -11.36
CA ASN A 62 -6.04 -15.63 -11.09
C ASN A 62 -4.84 -15.84 -12.03
N VAL A 63 -4.57 -14.91 -12.96
CA VAL A 63 -3.36 -14.90 -13.78
C VAL A 63 -2.27 -14.12 -13.05
N GLN A 64 -1.06 -14.68 -12.96
CA GLN A 64 0.07 -14.00 -12.34
C GLN A 64 0.61 -12.91 -13.28
N MET A 65 0.45 -11.65 -12.88
CA MET A 65 0.86 -10.47 -13.63
C MET A 65 2.26 -10.00 -13.24
N LEU A 66 2.64 -10.20 -11.96
CA LEU A 66 3.97 -9.88 -11.44
C LEU A 66 4.53 -11.09 -10.67
N ASN A 67 5.82 -11.35 -10.89
CA ASN A 67 6.61 -12.30 -10.11
C ASN A 67 8.07 -11.84 -10.09
N LYS A 68 8.45 -11.02 -9.11
CA LYS A 68 9.74 -10.34 -9.09
C LYS A 68 10.43 -10.51 -7.74
N LEU A 69 11.69 -10.95 -7.76
CA LEU A 69 12.51 -11.02 -6.55
C LEU A 69 13.15 -9.65 -6.29
N THR A 70 13.02 -9.14 -5.06
CA THR A 70 13.84 -8.04 -4.54
C THR A 70 14.52 -8.48 -3.24
N THR A 71 15.74 -8.00 -3.03
CA THR A 71 16.46 -8.14 -1.75
C THR A 71 16.27 -6.91 -0.85
N ASP A 72 15.67 -5.85 -1.39
CA ASP A 72 15.44 -4.61 -0.66
C ASP A 72 14.10 -4.67 0.08
N VAL A 73 14.14 -4.53 1.41
CA VAL A 73 12.94 -4.51 2.23
C VAL A 73 12.15 -3.22 2.03
N ASP A 74 12.81 -2.11 1.68
CA ASP A 74 12.14 -0.84 1.48
C ASP A 74 11.28 -0.87 0.21
N ASP A 75 11.68 -1.61 -0.82
CA ASP A 75 10.81 -1.89 -1.98
C ASP A 75 9.50 -2.56 -1.54
N VAL A 76 9.57 -3.57 -0.66
CA VAL A 76 8.40 -4.26 -0.12
C VAL A 76 7.52 -3.34 0.71
N VAL A 77 8.15 -2.57 1.62
CA VAL A 77 7.46 -1.61 2.49
C VAL A 77 6.72 -0.58 1.65
N TYR A 78 7.42 0.03 0.70
CA TYR A 78 6.87 1.07 -0.17
C TYR A 78 5.71 0.54 -1.02
N TRP A 79 5.87 -0.66 -1.61
CA TRP A 79 4.85 -1.23 -2.50
C TRP A 79 3.54 -1.50 -1.76
N ILE A 80 3.61 -2.04 -0.54
CA ILE A 80 2.42 -2.26 0.31
C ILE A 80 1.89 -0.93 0.86
N LEU A 81 2.77 0.00 1.24
CA LEU A 81 2.40 1.29 1.81
C LEU A 81 1.59 2.11 0.80
N GLU A 82 2.06 2.21 -0.45
CA GLU A 82 1.36 2.93 -1.50
C GLU A 82 -0.01 2.30 -1.79
N ASP A 83 -0.10 0.96 -1.85
CA ASP A 83 -1.37 0.26 -2.01
C ASP A 83 -2.35 0.54 -0.88
N THR A 84 -1.86 0.45 0.36
CA THR A 84 -2.67 0.67 1.55
C THR A 84 -3.22 2.09 1.61
N ILE A 85 -2.39 3.11 1.28
CA ILE A 85 -2.83 4.51 1.22
C ILE A 85 -3.94 4.67 0.17
N GLN A 86 -3.78 4.10 -1.03
CA GLN A 86 -4.81 4.16 -2.07
C GLN A 86 -6.11 3.49 -1.60
N LEU A 87 -6.03 2.29 -1.00
CA LEU A 87 -7.19 1.57 -0.48
C LEU A 87 -7.95 2.36 0.60
N ILE A 88 -7.23 2.99 1.53
CA ILE A 88 -7.82 3.87 2.56
C ILE A 88 -8.59 5.01 1.89
N LEU A 89 -7.92 5.79 1.03
CA LEU A 89 -8.49 6.98 0.41
C LEU A 89 -9.70 6.66 -0.47
N HIS A 90 -9.63 5.58 -1.24
CA HIS A 90 -10.75 5.13 -2.07
C HIS A 90 -11.92 4.63 -1.22
N THR A 91 -11.67 3.88 -0.15
CA THR A 91 -12.72 3.37 0.74
C THR A 91 -13.42 4.51 1.48
N ASP A 92 -12.66 5.45 2.04
CA ASP A 92 -13.20 6.62 2.75
C ASP A 92 -14.01 7.52 1.81
N ARG A 93 -13.60 7.63 0.54
CA ARG A 93 -14.37 8.35 -0.48
C ARG A 93 -15.69 7.64 -0.80
N LEU A 94 -15.67 6.33 -1.00
CA LEU A 94 -16.87 5.55 -1.28
C LEU A 94 -17.87 5.61 -0.12
N GLN A 95 -17.39 5.54 1.12
CA GLN A 95 -18.24 5.68 2.31
C GLN A 95 -18.89 7.06 2.36
N ARG A 96 -18.12 8.14 2.19
CA ARG A 96 -18.65 9.51 2.15
C ARG A 96 -19.68 9.70 1.04
N GLN A 97 -19.47 9.13 -0.14
CA GLN A 97 -20.42 9.20 -1.26
C GLN A 97 -21.73 8.44 -0.98
N GLN A 98 -21.67 7.31 -0.26
CA GLN A 98 -22.87 6.59 0.15
C GLN A 98 -23.66 7.35 1.22
N ASP A 99 -22.96 8.03 2.13
CA ASP A 99 -23.59 8.80 3.22
C ASP A 99 -24.12 10.18 2.75
N SER A 100 -23.52 10.75 1.70
CA SER A 100 -23.83 12.09 1.20
C SER A 100 -24.79 12.04 0.00
N PHE A 101 -26.11 12.07 0.25
CA PHE A 101 -27.10 12.26 -0.82
C PHE A 101 -26.99 13.62 -1.55
N HIS A 102 -26.36 14.62 -0.94
CA HIS A 102 -26.18 15.96 -1.49
C HIS A 102 -24.95 16.63 -0.88
N THR A 103 -23.87 16.82 -1.64
CA THR A 103 -23.06 18.07 -1.66
C THR A 103 -21.85 17.92 -2.57
N THR A 104 -21.87 18.66 -3.68
CA THR A 104 -20.72 19.00 -4.52
C THR A 104 -19.90 20.08 -3.83
N THR A 105 -18.99 19.69 -2.93
CA THR A 105 -17.88 20.56 -2.52
C THR A 105 -16.65 20.09 -3.28
N ASP A 106 -15.76 21.01 -3.66
CA ASP A 106 -14.48 20.70 -4.31
C ASP A 106 -13.68 19.71 -3.45
N GLU A 107 -13.92 18.41 -3.65
CA GLU A 107 -13.22 17.36 -2.96
C GLU A 107 -11.77 17.37 -3.44
N ILE A 108 -10.86 17.58 -2.51
CA ILE A 108 -9.42 17.36 -2.71
C ILE A 108 -9.26 15.99 -3.37
N SER A 109 -8.52 15.95 -4.47
CA SER A 109 -8.35 14.71 -5.24
C SER A 109 -7.67 13.63 -4.38
N ILE A 110 -7.91 12.36 -4.73
CA ILE A 110 -7.21 11.24 -4.08
C ILE A 110 -5.69 11.39 -4.26
N ALA A 111 -5.24 11.91 -5.40
CA ALA A 111 -3.82 12.18 -5.65
C ALA A 111 -3.25 13.21 -4.68
N GLU A 112 -3.95 14.32 -4.41
CA GLU A 112 -3.52 15.33 -3.44
C GLU A 112 -3.51 14.80 -2.01
N GLN A 113 -4.52 14.01 -1.62
CA GLN A 113 -4.55 13.35 -0.31
C GLN A 113 -3.40 12.33 -0.16
N ALA A 114 -3.08 11.58 -1.21
CA ALA A 114 -1.93 10.68 -1.23
C ALA A 114 -0.61 11.46 -1.11
N ASN A 115 -0.45 12.56 -1.85
CA ASN A 115 0.72 13.43 -1.74
C ASN A 115 0.90 13.95 -0.31
N GLN A 116 -0.19 14.38 0.34
CA GLN A 116 -0.14 14.81 1.73
C GLN A 116 0.28 13.67 2.67
N ALA A 117 -0.31 12.48 2.54
CA ALA A 117 0.05 11.32 3.36
C ALA A 117 1.54 10.95 3.21
N PHE A 118 2.06 10.94 1.98
CA PHE A 118 3.48 10.68 1.73
C PHE A 118 4.40 11.78 2.26
N SER A 119 3.96 13.05 2.23
CA SER A 119 4.71 14.14 2.86
C SER A 119 4.74 14.04 4.39
N GLU A 120 3.64 13.62 5.02
CA GLU A 120 3.57 13.33 6.47
C GLU A 120 4.49 12.15 6.86
N ILE A 121 4.63 11.16 5.98
CA ILE A 121 5.56 10.03 6.15
C ILE A 121 7.03 10.48 6.02
N GLY A 122 7.31 11.26 4.97
CA GLY A 122 8.61 11.82 4.63
C GLY A 122 9.66 10.80 4.16
N GLY A 123 10.88 11.30 3.93
CA GLY A 123 12.06 10.47 3.65
C GLY A 123 12.01 9.79 2.28
N ILE A 124 12.55 8.56 2.20
CA ILE A 124 12.67 7.85 0.91
C ILE A 124 11.29 7.53 0.30
N TYR A 125 10.27 7.30 1.11
CA TYR A 125 8.93 6.94 0.61
C TYR A 125 8.21 8.13 -0.03
N GLU A 126 8.39 9.34 0.50
CA GLU A 126 7.91 10.57 -0.16
C GLU A 126 8.59 10.77 -1.52
N GLN A 127 9.92 10.60 -1.57
CA GLN A 127 10.69 10.71 -2.81
C GLN A 127 10.24 9.68 -3.85
N TRP A 128 10.06 8.43 -3.44
CA TRP A 128 9.65 7.34 -4.30
C TRP A 128 8.22 7.49 -4.83
N HIS A 129 7.30 8.03 -4.01
CA HIS A 129 5.95 8.39 -4.46
C HIS A 129 5.99 9.40 -5.61
N HIS A 130 6.73 10.50 -5.45
CA HIS A 130 6.89 11.49 -6.53
C HIS A 130 7.63 10.95 -7.77
N GLN A 131 8.47 9.93 -7.59
CA GLN A 131 9.19 9.26 -8.69
C GLN A 131 8.41 8.12 -9.33
N HIS A 132 7.17 7.84 -8.89
CA HIS A 132 6.35 6.74 -9.39
C HIS A 132 7.06 5.38 -9.27
N ARG A 133 7.75 5.16 -8.14
CA ARG A 133 8.59 3.98 -7.91
C ARG A 133 7.82 2.67 -8.08
N ARG A 134 6.53 2.60 -7.72
CA ARG A 134 5.71 1.39 -7.85
C ARG A 134 5.62 0.90 -9.29
N SER A 135 5.47 1.81 -10.26
CA SER A 135 5.49 1.43 -11.67
C SER A 135 6.80 0.75 -12.08
N THR A 136 7.94 1.16 -11.49
CA THR A 136 9.24 0.50 -11.73
C THR A 136 9.35 -0.86 -11.04
N LEU A 137 8.69 -1.05 -9.90
CA LEU A 137 8.62 -2.34 -9.20
C LEU A 137 7.76 -3.34 -9.96
N GLU A 138 6.67 -2.86 -10.57
CA GLU A 138 5.71 -3.67 -11.33
C GLU A 138 6.11 -3.90 -12.80
N THR A 139 7.18 -3.26 -13.26
CA THR A 139 7.78 -3.55 -14.57
C THR A 139 8.65 -4.82 -14.48
N PRO A 140 8.49 -5.79 -15.40
CA PRO A 140 9.30 -7.02 -15.46
C PRO A 140 10.80 -6.79 -15.42
#